data_AF-A0A9W6RDQ1-F1
#
_entry.id   AF-A0A9W6RDQ1-F1
#
_cell.length_a   1.000
_cell.length_b   1.000
_cell.length_c   1.000
_cell.angle_alpha   90.00
_cell.angle_beta   90.00
_cell.angle_gamma   90.00
#
_symmetry.space_group_name_H-M   'P 1'
#
loop_
_entity.id
_entity.type
_entity.pdbx_description
1 polymer ?
#
loop_
_entity_poly.entity_id
_entity_poly.type
_entity_poly.pdbx_seq_one_letter_code
_entity_poly.pdbx_strand_id
1 'polypeptide(L)'
;MSEIVDGVVPLRGGRITRGVVRIGDTVRRPASGASPFVASLLDLLESRGFTGAPRYLGRHQVVCHHDLGPNNAVFQDERPVAFIDFDMAAPGSPLEDVGYMSWLWCVSSKAGAPSADVQATQVRVLADAYGLAGPERAVLVDAMLERQVRNARFWAEVQAGFPAVEVTDEQISDRITWSRREHGHVAEHRKVFEDALK
;
A
#
# COMPACT_ATOMS: atom_id res chain seq x y z
N MET A 1 -0.62 21.81 -26.17
CA MET A 1 0.35 20.83 -25.62
C MET A 1 -0.14 20.48 -24.23
N SER A 2 -0.84 19.34 -24.10
CA SER A 2 -1.52 18.94 -22.86
C SER A 2 -0.48 18.74 -21.76
N GLU A 3 -0.60 19.49 -20.67
CA GLU A 3 0.19 19.37 -19.46
C GLU A 3 0.17 17.92 -18.95
N ILE A 4 1.35 17.38 -18.68
CA ILE A 4 1.54 16.17 -17.89
C ILE A 4 1.40 16.62 -16.45
N VAL A 5 0.29 16.27 -15.81
CA VAL A 5 0.13 16.37 -14.36
C VAL A 5 0.23 14.92 -13.85
N ASP A 6 1.14 14.67 -12.91
CA ASP A 6 1.29 13.41 -12.14
C ASP A 6 1.60 12.11 -12.92
N GLY A 7 2.32 12.19 -14.05
CA GLY A 7 2.75 10.98 -14.78
C GLY A 7 1.62 10.18 -15.45
N VAL A 8 0.40 10.72 -15.46
CA VAL A 8 -0.77 10.15 -16.13
C VAL A 8 -0.81 10.59 -17.59
N VAL A 9 -0.73 9.64 -18.52
CA VAL A 9 -0.76 9.92 -19.96
C VAL A 9 -2.07 9.43 -20.56
N PRO A 10 -2.98 10.32 -21.01
CA PRO A 10 -4.19 9.92 -21.71
C PRO A 10 -3.86 9.16 -23.00
N LEU A 11 -4.38 7.94 -23.13
CA LEU A 11 -4.21 7.13 -24.33
C LEU A 11 -5.37 7.41 -25.28
N ARG A 12 -5.04 7.99 -26.44
CA ARG A 12 -6.00 8.26 -27.51
C ARG A 12 -6.15 7.03 -28.40
N GLY A 13 -7.38 6.68 -28.75
CA GLY A 13 -7.71 5.47 -29.50
C GLY A 13 -8.84 4.68 -28.86
N GLY A 14 -9.31 3.62 -29.51
CA GLY A 14 -10.49 2.87 -29.08
C GLY A 14 -11.80 3.59 -29.44
N ARG A 15 -12.77 2.83 -29.98
CA ARG A 15 -14.02 3.42 -30.53
C ARG A 15 -15.05 3.78 -29.46
N ILE A 16 -14.99 3.16 -28.28
CA ILE A 16 -16.09 3.16 -27.30
C ILE A 16 -15.63 3.62 -25.91
N THR A 17 -14.52 3.09 -25.38
CA THR A 17 -14.10 3.34 -24.00
C THR A 17 -13.34 4.66 -23.88
N ARG A 18 -13.97 5.69 -23.30
CA ARG A 18 -13.28 6.93 -22.91
C ARG A 18 -12.49 6.73 -21.61
N GLY A 19 -11.52 7.60 -21.33
CA GLY A 19 -10.81 7.64 -20.04
C GLY A 19 -9.74 6.56 -19.85
N VAL A 20 -9.21 5.99 -20.94
CA VAL A 20 -8.05 5.09 -20.87
C VAL A 20 -6.78 5.93 -20.67
N VAL A 21 -5.98 5.57 -19.67
CA VAL A 21 -4.74 6.28 -19.32
C VAL A 21 -3.60 5.29 -19.13
N ARG A 22 -2.37 5.74 -19.35
CA ARG A 22 -1.16 5.05 -18.94
C ARG A 22 -0.60 5.72 -17.68
N ILE A 23 -0.17 4.92 -16.72
CA ILE A 23 0.55 5.35 -15.51
C ILE A 23 1.74 4.42 -15.33
N GLY A 24 2.96 4.95 -15.44
CA GLY A 24 4.17 4.12 -15.50
C GLY A 24 4.13 3.13 -16.67
N ASP A 25 4.34 1.85 -16.38
CA ASP A 25 4.25 0.73 -17.31
C ASP A 25 2.82 0.13 -17.43
N THR A 26 1.86 0.64 -16.65
CA THR A 26 0.50 0.11 -16.59
C THR A 26 -0.48 0.90 -17.46
N VAL A 27 -1.48 0.20 -18.00
CA VAL A 27 -2.63 0.82 -18.69
C VAL A 27 -3.88 0.62 -17.85
N ARG A 28 -4.59 1.72 -17.61
CA ARG A 28 -5.80 1.76 -16.79
C ARG A 28 -6.99 2.13 -17.64
N ARG A 29 -8.07 1.39 -17.44
CA ARG A 29 -9.32 1.51 -18.18
C ARG A 29 -10.47 1.57 -17.18
N PRO A 30 -11.48 2.42 -17.40
CA PRO A 30 -12.70 2.37 -16.61
C PRO A 30 -13.36 0.99 -16.65
N ALA A 31 -13.82 0.53 -15.50
CA ALA A 31 -14.51 -0.74 -15.40
C ALA A 31 -15.85 -0.69 -16.16
N SER A 32 -16.25 -1.85 -16.68
CA SER A 32 -17.49 -2.06 -17.42
C SER A 32 -18.11 -3.39 -17.01
N GLY A 33 -19.36 -3.69 -17.40
CA GLY A 33 -19.97 -4.99 -17.11
C GLY A 33 -19.16 -6.19 -17.62
N ALA A 34 -18.37 -6.02 -18.69
CA ALA A 34 -17.50 -7.07 -19.23
C ALA A 34 -16.14 -7.22 -18.51
N SER A 35 -15.81 -6.34 -17.55
CA SER A 35 -14.50 -6.34 -16.90
C SER A 35 -14.13 -7.65 -16.19
N PRO A 36 -15.05 -8.35 -15.49
CA PRO A 36 -14.74 -9.66 -14.91
C PRO A 36 -14.35 -10.71 -15.95
N PHE A 37 -15.09 -10.76 -17.07
CA PHE A 37 -14.77 -11.68 -18.17
C PHE A 37 -13.41 -11.37 -18.80
N VAL A 38 -13.11 -10.09 -19.04
CA VAL A 38 -11.82 -9.67 -19.60
C VAL A 38 -10.67 -10.02 -18.66
N ALA A 39 -10.84 -9.84 -17.35
CA ALA A 39 -9.84 -10.26 -16.35
C ALA A 39 -9.54 -11.76 -16.46
N SER A 40 -10.57 -12.62 -16.39
CA SER A 40 -10.40 -14.07 -16.50
C SER A 40 -9.79 -14.51 -17.84
N LEU A 41 -10.10 -13.81 -18.94
CA LEU A 41 -9.49 -14.06 -20.24
C LEU A 41 -7.99 -13.73 -20.24
N LEU A 42 -7.60 -12.59 -19.68
CA LEU A 42 -6.20 -12.18 -19.62
C LEU A 42 -5.39 -13.11 -18.70
N ASP A 43 -5.95 -13.53 -17.56
CA ASP A 43 -5.33 -14.52 -16.67
C ASP A 43 -5.14 -15.87 -17.40
N LEU A 44 -6.13 -16.31 -18.17
CA LEU A 44 -6.03 -17.53 -18.98
C LEU A 44 -4.91 -17.40 -20.03
N LEU A 45 -4.84 -16.29 -20.77
CA LEU A 45 -3.81 -16.06 -21.78
C LEU A 45 -2.41 -16.07 -21.17
N GLU A 46 -2.24 -15.42 -20.01
CA GLU A 46 -0.99 -15.43 -19.26
C GLU A 46 -0.61 -16.86 -18.85
N SER A 47 -1.53 -17.63 -18.25
CA SER A 47 -1.28 -19.01 -17.83
C SER A 47 -0.87 -19.95 -18.98
N ARG A 48 -1.19 -19.58 -20.23
CA ARG A 48 -0.81 -20.31 -21.45
C ARG A 48 0.47 -19.79 -22.09
N GLY A 49 1.13 -18.79 -21.50
CA GLY A 49 2.34 -18.18 -22.01
C GLY A 49 2.12 -17.30 -23.24
N PHE A 50 0.89 -16.84 -23.49
CA PHE A 50 0.59 -16.01 -24.64
C PHE A 50 1.04 -14.56 -24.41
N THR A 51 2.07 -14.11 -25.12
CA THR A 51 2.68 -12.78 -24.94
C THR A 51 2.03 -11.67 -25.78
N GLY A 52 1.04 -12.00 -26.61
CA GLY A 52 0.34 -11.03 -27.47
C GLY A 52 -0.76 -10.23 -26.77
N ALA A 53 -0.99 -10.47 -25.48
CA ALA A 53 -1.99 -9.77 -24.66
C ALA A 53 -1.33 -9.11 -23.44
N PRO A 54 -1.90 -8.00 -22.94
CA PRO A 54 -1.44 -7.41 -21.68
C PRO A 54 -1.72 -8.35 -20.51
N ARG A 55 -0.85 -8.30 -19.49
CA ARG A 55 -1.11 -8.97 -18.21
C ARG A 55 -2.17 -8.20 -17.42
N TYR A 56 -3.12 -8.91 -16.83
CA TYR A 56 -4.09 -8.28 -15.93
C TYR A 56 -3.43 -8.06 -14.57
N LEU A 57 -3.41 -6.80 -14.12
CA LEU A 57 -2.76 -6.41 -12.87
C LEU A 57 -3.76 -6.23 -11.71
N GLY A 58 -5.05 -6.49 -11.95
CA GLY A 58 -6.12 -6.34 -10.97
C GLY A 58 -6.99 -5.10 -11.15
N ARG A 59 -7.90 -4.90 -10.19
CA ARG A 59 -8.67 -3.66 -9.99
C ARG A 59 -8.28 -3.07 -8.66
N HIS A 60 -8.01 -1.77 -8.67
CA HIS A 60 -7.82 -1.01 -7.44
C HIS A 60 -9.16 -0.42 -7.02
N GLN A 61 -9.53 -0.61 -5.76
CA GLN A 61 -10.83 -0.17 -5.24
C GLN A 61 -10.80 1.31 -4.87
N VAL A 62 -9.64 1.79 -4.42
CA VAL A 62 -9.44 3.14 -3.91
C VAL A 62 -8.13 3.73 -4.45
N VAL A 63 -7.95 5.04 -4.26
CA VAL A 63 -6.62 5.66 -4.28
C VAL A 63 -6.05 5.51 -2.88
N CYS A 64 -4.93 4.80 -2.77
CA CYS A 64 -4.15 4.72 -1.55
C CYS A 64 -3.16 5.88 -1.50
N HIS A 65 -2.88 6.35 -0.29
CA HIS A 65 -1.86 7.37 -0.04
C HIS A 65 -0.45 6.75 0.00
N HIS A 66 -0.33 5.48 0.39
CA HIS A 66 0.92 4.71 0.50
C HIS A 66 1.97 5.20 1.50
N ASP A 67 1.70 6.30 2.22
CA ASP A 67 2.57 6.88 3.24
C ASP A 67 1.80 7.48 4.44
N LEU A 68 0.79 6.77 4.96
CA LEU A 68 -0.03 7.22 6.09
C LEU A 68 0.64 7.01 7.46
N GLY A 69 1.89 7.45 7.60
CA GLY A 69 2.59 7.49 8.88
C GLY A 69 2.12 8.64 9.78
N PRO A 70 2.37 8.58 11.10
CA PRO A 70 2.07 9.69 12.01
C PRO A 70 2.72 11.01 11.61
N ASN A 71 3.87 10.97 10.93
CA ASN A 71 4.57 12.15 10.40
C ASN A 71 3.76 12.93 9.34
N ASN A 72 2.80 12.28 8.69
CA ASN A 72 1.98 12.87 7.62
C ASN A 72 0.55 13.18 8.09
N ALA A 73 0.26 13.07 9.39
CA ALA A 73 -1.00 13.45 9.99
C ALA A 73 -0.90 14.83 10.66
N VAL A 74 -1.87 15.70 10.37
CA VAL A 74 -1.99 17.03 10.97
C VAL A 74 -3.05 16.99 12.07
N PHE A 75 -2.70 17.54 13.24
CA PHE A 75 -3.53 17.49 14.43
C PHE A 75 -4.00 18.88 14.85
N GLN A 76 -5.24 18.94 15.34
CA GLN A 76 -5.81 20.08 16.05
C GLN A 76 -6.47 19.55 17.32
N ASP A 77 -6.11 20.11 18.48
CA ASP A 77 -6.63 19.69 19.80
C ASP A 77 -6.53 18.17 20.03
N GLU A 78 -5.35 17.60 19.72
CA GLU A 78 -5.04 16.16 19.76
C GLU A 78 -5.88 15.26 18.84
N ARG A 79 -6.65 15.84 17.91
CA ARG A 79 -7.42 15.09 16.91
C ARG A 79 -6.78 15.21 15.53
N PRO A 80 -6.62 14.10 14.80
CA PRO A 80 -6.19 14.17 13.41
C PRO A 80 -7.29 14.84 12.57
N VAL A 81 -6.94 15.89 11.83
CA VAL A 81 -7.88 16.68 11.00
C VAL A 81 -7.53 16.64 9.52
N ALA A 82 -6.30 16.28 9.17
CA ALA A 82 -5.90 16.11 7.77
C ALA A 82 -4.72 15.12 7.64
N PHE A 83 -4.59 14.55 6.45
CA PHE A 83 -3.35 13.94 5.97
C PHE A 83 -2.71 14.85 4.91
N ILE A 84 -1.40 14.81 4.79
CA ILE A 84 -0.59 15.57 3.83
C ILE A 84 0.41 14.63 3.15
N ASP A 85 1.14 15.12 2.14
CA ASP A 85 2.17 14.37 1.41
C ASP A 85 1.63 13.22 0.54
N PHE A 86 0.78 13.59 -0.42
CA PHE A 86 0.16 12.67 -1.38
C PHE A 86 1.06 12.31 -2.56
N ASP A 87 2.38 12.57 -2.49
CA ASP A 87 3.30 12.34 -3.62
C ASP A 87 3.37 10.86 -4.03
N MET A 88 3.10 9.97 -3.08
CA MET A 88 3.05 8.51 -3.28
C MET A 88 1.65 7.99 -3.60
N ALA A 89 0.64 8.85 -3.71
CA ALA A 89 -0.73 8.42 -3.87
C ALA A 89 -0.95 7.71 -5.22
N ALA A 90 -1.46 6.49 -5.16
CA ALA A 90 -1.74 5.70 -6.33
C ALA A 90 -2.93 4.77 -6.07
N PRO A 91 -3.69 4.39 -7.11
CA PRO A 91 -4.70 3.36 -6.95
C PRO A 91 -4.13 2.05 -6.40
N GLY A 92 -4.75 1.56 -5.33
CA GLY A 92 -4.36 0.40 -4.55
C GLY A 92 -5.56 -0.34 -3.94
N SER A 93 -5.26 -1.39 -3.18
CA SER A 93 -6.20 -2.00 -2.23
C SER A 93 -6.24 -1.20 -0.93
N PRO A 94 -7.41 -1.00 -0.29
CA PRO A 94 -7.51 -0.34 1.02
C PRO A 94 -6.53 -0.89 2.06
N LEU A 95 -6.30 -2.20 2.05
CA LEU A 95 -5.37 -2.88 2.95
C LEU A 95 -3.91 -2.42 2.83
N GLU A 96 -3.52 -1.82 1.70
CA GLU A 96 -2.17 -1.26 1.55
C GLU A 96 -1.93 -0.06 2.46
N ASP A 97 -2.95 0.77 2.66
CA ASP A 97 -2.92 1.90 3.57
C ASP A 97 -3.20 1.46 5.00
N VAL A 98 -4.26 0.67 5.22
CA VAL A 98 -4.64 0.20 6.55
C VAL A 98 -3.52 -0.66 7.16
N GLY A 99 -2.91 -1.56 6.40
CA GLY A 99 -1.77 -2.36 6.86
C GLY A 99 -0.55 -1.52 7.19
N TYR A 100 -0.27 -0.45 6.43
CA TYR A 100 0.83 0.46 6.73
C TYR A 100 0.55 1.29 7.99
N MET A 101 -0.68 1.78 8.15
CA MET A 101 -1.10 2.50 9.35
C MET A 101 -1.06 1.60 10.59
N SER A 102 -1.58 0.38 10.51
CA SER A 102 -1.52 -0.60 11.61
C SER A 102 -0.09 -0.86 12.06
N TRP A 103 0.88 -0.84 11.16
CA TRP A 103 2.28 -0.91 11.54
C TRP A 103 2.76 0.40 12.19
N LEU A 104 2.73 1.52 11.46
CA LEU A 104 3.39 2.76 11.91
C LEU A 104 2.79 3.41 13.16
N TRP A 105 1.50 3.18 13.41
CA TRP A 105 0.79 3.80 14.53
C TRP A 105 0.73 2.91 15.77
N CYS A 106 0.79 1.59 15.60
CA CYS A 106 0.47 0.65 16.67
C CYS A 106 1.63 -0.27 17.04
N VAL A 107 2.63 -0.43 16.16
CA VAL A 107 3.65 -1.47 16.32
C VAL A 107 5.05 -0.87 16.43
N SER A 108 5.83 -1.38 17.39
CA SER A 108 7.24 -1.01 17.56
C SER A 108 8.02 -2.13 18.22
N SER A 109 9.14 -2.51 17.60
CA SER A 109 10.06 -3.51 18.16
C SER A 109 11.09 -2.92 19.15
N LYS A 110 11.03 -1.62 19.45
CA LYS A 110 12.03 -0.95 20.31
C LYS A 110 11.97 -1.46 21.75
N ALA A 111 13.13 -1.50 22.40
CA ALA A 111 13.19 -1.75 23.85
C ALA A 111 12.37 -0.69 24.61
N GLY A 112 11.48 -1.14 25.50
CA GLY A 112 10.56 -0.26 26.24
C GLY A 112 9.26 0.08 25.53
N ALA A 113 9.03 -0.42 24.30
CA ALA A 113 7.70 -0.37 23.68
C ALA A 113 6.68 -1.22 24.47
N PRO A 114 5.38 -0.95 24.35
CA PRO A 114 4.33 -1.79 24.93
C PRO A 114 4.46 -3.27 24.52
N SER A 115 3.89 -4.19 25.28
CA SER A 115 3.88 -5.62 24.90
C SER A 115 3.13 -5.85 23.59
N ALA A 116 3.41 -6.99 22.94
CA ALA A 116 2.70 -7.37 21.72
C ALA A 116 1.17 -7.42 21.91
N ASP A 117 0.67 -7.81 23.09
CA ASP A 117 -0.77 -7.79 23.39
C ASP A 117 -1.38 -6.37 23.37
N VAL A 118 -0.64 -5.38 23.89
CA VAL A 118 -1.07 -3.97 23.86
C VAL A 118 -1.03 -3.44 22.44
N GLN A 119 0.04 -3.73 21.69
CA GLN A 119 0.17 -3.35 20.28
C GLN A 119 -0.94 -3.99 19.43
N ALA A 120 -1.24 -5.27 19.65
CA ALA A 120 -2.34 -5.98 18.97
C ALA A 120 -3.71 -5.39 19.32
N THR A 121 -3.91 -4.95 20.56
CA THR A 121 -5.12 -4.21 20.95
C THR A 121 -5.25 -2.89 20.20
N GLN A 122 -4.16 -2.16 20.00
CA GLN A 122 -4.15 -0.93 19.21
C GLN A 122 -4.45 -1.20 17.72
N VAL A 123 -3.86 -2.26 17.14
CA VAL A 123 -4.16 -2.71 15.76
C VAL A 123 -5.65 -3.02 15.61
N ARG A 124 -6.26 -3.72 16.58
CA ARG A 124 -7.70 -3.99 16.60
C ARG A 124 -8.52 -2.69 16.60
N VAL A 125 -8.17 -1.72 17.46
CA VAL A 125 -8.87 -0.43 17.52
C VAL A 125 -8.83 0.29 16.17
N LEU A 126 -7.67 0.28 15.49
CA LEU A 126 -7.54 0.87 14.16
C LEU A 126 -8.41 0.14 13.13
N ALA A 127 -8.39 -1.20 13.12
CA ALA A 127 -9.22 -2.01 12.23
C ALA A 127 -10.72 -1.77 12.45
N ASP A 128 -11.16 -1.67 13.70
CA ASP A 128 -12.54 -1.36 14.08
C ASP A 128 -12.94 0.05 13.61
N ALA A 129 -12.10 1.05 13.86
CA ALA A 129 -12.35 2.43 13.46
C ALA A 129 -12.42 2.61 11.94
N TYR A 130 -11.61 1.85 11.19
CA TYR A 130 -11.69 1.81 9.73
C TYR A 130 -12.96 1.12 9.21
N GLY A 131 -13.58 0.26 10.03
CA GLY A 131 -14.71 -0.57 9.63
C GLY A 131 -14.30 -1.86 8.92
N LEU A 132 -13.07 -2.34 9.15
CA LEU A 132 -12.56 -3.56 8.53
C LEU A 132 -13.26 -4.80 9.10
N ALA A 133 -13.83 -5.63 8.22
CA ALA A 133 -14.64 -6.78 8.60
C ALA A 133 -14.36 -8.01 7.72
N GLY A 134 -14.76 -9.18 8.23
CA GLY A 134 -14.77 -10.42 7.46
C GLY A 134 -13.40 -10.79 6.87
N PRO A 135 -13.33 -11.22 5.60
CA PRO A 135 -12.08 -11.67 4.97
C PRO A 135 -10.97 -10.62 4.96
N GLU A 136 -11.29 -9.34 4.79
CA GLU A 136 -10.27 -8.27 4.74
C GLU A 136 -9.61 -8.08 6.11
N ARG A 137 -10.40 -8.20 7.19
CA ARG A 137 -9.89 -8.15 8.56
C ARG A 137 -8.97 -9.33 8.88
N ALA A 138 -9.33 -10.51 8.40
CA ALA A 138 -8.57 -11.74 8.64
C ALA A 138 -7.15 -11.70 8.03
N VAL A 139 -6.93 -10.90 6.98
CA VAL A 139 -5.64 -10.79 6.27
C VAL A 139 -4.88 -9.50 6.60
N LEU A 140 -5.30 -8.72 7.60
CA LEU A 140 -4.63 -7.46 7.95
C LEU A 140 -3.17 -7.66 8.38
N VAL A 141 -2.86 -8.75 9.08
CA VAL A 141 -1.47 -9.08 9.48
C VAL A 141 -0.60 -9.38 8.27
N ASP A 142 -1.15 -10.06 7.25
CA ASP A 142 -0.45 -10.27 5.97
C ASP A 142 -0.15 -8.93 5.29
N ALA A 143 -1.12 -8.01 5.28
CA ALA A 143 -0.96 -6.67 4.71
C ALA A 143 0.12 -5.85 5.44
N MET A 144 0.19 -5.93 6.77
CA MET A 144 1.26 -5.28 7.56
C MET A 144 2.65 -5.80 7.16
N LEU A 145 2.82 -7.13 7.10
CA LEU A 145 4.09 -7.77 6.74
C LEU A 145 4.51 -7.42 5.31
N GLU A 146 3.58 -7.47 4.35
CA GLU A 146 3.82 -7.07 2.96
C GLU A 146 4.27 -5.61 2.87
N ARG A 147 3.66 -4.70 3.64
CA ARG A 147 4.04 -3.29 3.68
C ARG A 147 5.44 -3.07 4.27
N GLN A 148 5.85 -3.84 5.26
CA GLN A 148 7.21 -3.79 5.82
C GLN A 148 8.26 -4.27 4.80
N VAL A 149 7.97 -5.34 4.05
CA VAL A 149 8.82 -5.81 2.95
C VAL A 149 8.91 -4.77 1.85
N ARG A 150 7.78 -4.19 1.44
CA ARG A 150 7.75 -3.15 0.40
C ARG A 150 8.51 -1.90 0.82
N ASN A 151 8.44 -1.49 2.09
CA ASN A 151 9.22 -0.36 2.60
C ASN A 151 10.73 -0.65 2.53
N ALA A 152 11.16 -1.86 2.92
CA ALA A 152 12.57 -2.25 2.79
C ALA A 152 13.04 -2.28 1.33
N ARG A 153 12.19 -2.75 0.41
CA ARG A 153 12.48 -2.72 -1.04
C ARG A 153 12.58 -1.29 -1.55
N PHE A 154 11.65 -0.43 -1.18
CA PHE A 154 11.64 0.98 -1.58
C PHE A 154 12.98 1.65 -1.23
N TRP A 155 13.46 1.48 0.00
CA TRP A 155 14.75 2.04 0.41
C TRP A 155 15.94 1.41 -0.32
N ALA A 156 15.88 0.12 -0.68
CA ALA A 156 16.95 -0.54 -1.44
C ALA A 156 17.01 -0.12 -2.91
N GLU A 157 15.88 0.30 -3.48
CA GLU A 157 15.73 0.70 -4.88
C GLU A 157 15.68 2.22 -5.07
N VAL A 158 15.77 2.97 -3.95
CA VAL A 158 15.66 4.42 -3.94
C VAL A 158 16.72 5.03 -4.85
N GLN A 159 16.30 5.85 -5.81
CA GLN A 159 17.19 6.50 -6.76
C GLN A 159 17.63 7.85 -6.21
N ALA A 160 18.84 8.28 -6.55
CA ALA A 160 19.31 9.61 -6.22
C ALA A 160 18.30 10.68 -6.70
N GLY A 161 17.80 11.49 -5.77
CA GLY A 161 16.83 12.56 -6.04
C GLY A 161 15.35 12.20 -5.85
N PHE A 162 15.01 10.98 -5.42
CA PHE A 162 13.66 10.63 -5.01
C PHE A 162 13.67 9.89 -3.66
N PRO A 163 13.05 10.40 -2.58
CA PRO A 163 12.30 11.67 -2.50
C PRO A 163 13.22 12.89 -2.72
N ALA A 164 12.64 14.08 -2.88
CA ALA A 164 13.37 15.33 -3.17
C ALA A 164 14.39 15.79 -2.09
N VAL A 165 14.58 14.97 -1.06
CA VAL A 165 15.50 15.19 0.05
C VAL A 165 16.73 14.29 -0.14
N GLU A 166 17.93 14.84 0.03
CA GLU A 166 19.15 14.02 0.05
C GLU A 166 19.13 13.08 1.26
N VAL A 167 19.31 11.78 1.00
CA VAL A 167 19.37 10.72 2.01
C VAL A 167 20.72 10.03 1.89
N THR A 168 21.42 9.82 3.01
CA THR A 168 22.72 9.16 3.02
C THR A 168 22.58 7.63 2.93
N ASP A 169 23.63 6.94 2.46
CA ASP A 169 23.66 5.47 2.44
C ASP A 169 23.44 4.85 3.83
N GLU A 170 23.95 5.52 4.89
CA GLU A 170 23.73 5.12 6.27
C GLU A 170 22.25 5.22 6.65
N GLN A 171 21.59 6.34 6.32
CA GLN A 171 20.16 6.50 6.57
C GLN A 171 19.31 5.49 5.80
N ILE A 172 19.69 5.17 4.55
CA ILE A 172 19.02 4.12 3.76
C ILE A 172 19.18 2.77 4.45
N SER A 173 20.40 2.41 4.84
CA SER A 173 20.71 1.15 5.55
C SER A 173 19.92 1.04 6.86
N ASP A 174 19.81 2.13 7.62
CA ASP A 174 19.06 2.18 8.87
C ASP A 174 17.56 1.96 8.65
N ARG A 175 16.97 2.57 7.62
CA ARG A 175 15.54 2.40 7.28
C ARG A 175 15.24 0.97 6.83
N ILE A 176 16.12 0.34 6.05
CA ILE A 176 16.00 -1.07 5.65
C ILE A 176 16.08 -1.98 6.87
N THR A 177 17.09 -1.76 7.73
CA THR A 177 17.31 -2.56 8.94
C THR A 177 16.14 -2.43 9.91
N TRP A 178 15.62 -1.21 10.09
CA TRP A 178 14.42 -0.97 10.88
C TRP A 178 13.20 -1.72 10.31
N SER A 179 12.93 -1.61 9.01
CA SER A 179 11.80 -2.31 8.36
C SER A 179 11.85 -3.82 8.57
N ARG A 180 13.05 -4.43 8.42
CA ARG A 180 13.26 -5.86 8.63
C ARG A 180 13.07 -6.27 10.09
N ARG A 181 13.49 -5.43 11.04
CA ARG A 181 13.32 -5.70 12.47
C ARG A 181 11.85 -5.65 12.89
N GLU A 182 11.11 -4.64 12.41
CA GLU A 182 9.67 -4.55 12.65
C GLU A 182 8.91 -5.72 12.01
N HIS A 183 9.31 -6.14 10.80
CA HIS A 183 8.79 -7.37 10.20
C HIS A 183 9.06 -8.61 11.05
N GLY A 184 10.29 -8.77 11.56
CA GLY A 184 10.62 -9.85 12.47
C GLY A 184 9.73 -9.86 13.72
N HIS A 185 9.49 -8.69 14.30
CA HIS A 185 8.64 -8.54 15.48
C HIS A 185 7.17 -8.93 15.20
N VAL A 186 6.57 -8.45 14.11
CA VAL A 186 5.19 -8.82 13.74
C VAL A 186 5.10 -10.30 13.40
N ALA A 187 6.08 -10.86 12.69
CA ALA A 187 6.10 -12.27 12.33
C ALA A 187 6.22 -13.19 13.55
N GLU A 188 7.11 -12.86 14.49
CA GLU A 188 7.28 -13.59 15.76
C GLU A 188 5.99 -13.61 16.59
N HIS A 189 5.28 -12.48 16.64
CA HIS A 189 4.06 -12.31 17.41
C HIS A 189 2.78 -12.46 16.58
N ARG A 190 2.86 -13.01 15.36
CA ARG A 190 1.74 -13.07 14.39
C ARG A 190 0.44 -13.55 15.04
N LYS A 191 0.53 -14.65 15.81
CA LYS A 191 -0.62 -15.25 16.46
C LYS A 191 -1.34 -14.29 17.42
N VAL A 192 -0.61 -13.45 18.14
CA VAL A 192 -1.17 -12.45 19.06
C VAL A 192 -1.97 -11.40 18.27
N PHE A 193 -1.42 -10.91 17.16
CA PHE A 193 -2.10 -9.96 16.28
C PHE A 193 -3.34 -10.58 15.61
N GLU A 194 -3.23 -11.80 15.09
CA GLU A 194 -4.35 -12.52 14.46
C GLU A 194 -5.48 -12.83 15.46
N ASP A 195 -5.14 -13.28 16.67
CA ASP A 195 -6.12 -13.59 17.71
C ASP A 195 -6.86 -12.32 18.18
N ALA A 196 -6.20 -11.15 18.20
CA ALA A 196 -6.84 -9.87 18.50
C ALA A 196 -7.79 -9.38 17.40
N LEU A 197 -7.67 -9.88 16.17
CA LEU A 197 -8.48 -9.45 15.02
C LEU A 197 -9.71 -10.34 14.77
N LYS A 198 -9.89 -11.42 15.52
CA LYS A 198 -11.09 -12.25 15.51
C LYS A 198 -12.25 -11.56 16.21
#